data_AF-A0A3C0FZD4-F1
#
_entry.id   AF-A0A3C0FZD4-F1
#
_cell.length_a   1.000
_cell.length_b   1.000
_cell.length_c   1.000
_cell.angle_alpha   90.00
_cell.angle_beta   90.00
_cell.angle_gamma   90.00
#
_symmetry.space_group_name_H-M   'P 1'
#
loop_
_entity.id
_entity.type
_entity.pdbx_description
1 polymer ?
#
loop_
_entity_poly.entity_id
_entity_poly.type
_entity_poly.pdbx_seq_one_letter_code
_entity_poly.pdbx_strand_id
1 'polypeptide(L)'
;MATPIKFTNNAFATLASSITNSATSITLTSGQGARFPSLSAGEHFHATLIDTNNNLEIVKCTARSTDVLTVVRAQESTTGRAYASGDRIEIRLTAQAISDVSNINYNVPAQTGNADKVLVTNGSVVSWGLASSGATGGGTDTIFVENGQTVTTNYTITTNKNAMSTGPITVNSGITVTIPTGSRYVII
;
A
#
# COMPACT_ATOMS: atom_id res chain seq x y z
N MET A 1 7.62 3.89 7.71
CA MET A 1 6.25 3.80 7.16
C MET A 1 5.93 5.08 6.44
N ALA A 2 5.29 5.01 5.27
CA ALA A 2 4.75 6.20 4.61
C ALA A 2 3.79 6.94 5.57
N THR A 3 3.97 8.25 5.71
CA THR A 3 3.12 9.10 6.55
C THR A 3 1.75 9.25 5.86
N PRO A 4 0.61 8.84 6.47
CA PRO A 4 -0.68 8.84 5.78
C PRO A 4 -1.12 10.25 5.37
N ILE A 5 -1.21 10.48 4.07
CA ILE A 5 -1.72 11.73 3.48
C ILE A 5 -3.25 11.73 3.44
N LYS A 6 -3.88 12.88 3.72
CA LYS A 6 -5.34 13.08 3.69
C LYS A 6 -5.74 14.09 2.63
N PHE A 7 -6.94 13.91 2.09
CA PHE A 7 -7.55 14.82 1.13
C PHE A 7 -9.05 15.00 1.42
N THR A 8 -9.57 16.17 1.07
CA THR A 8 -11.01 16.46 0.97
C THR A 8 -11.25 17.14 -0.37
N ASN A 9 -12.38 16.85 -1.02
CA ASN A 9 -12.72 17.45 -2.30
C ASN A 9 -12.84 18.97 -2.19
N ASN A 10 -12.21 19.69 -3.12
CA ASN A 10 -12.37 21.14 -3.29
C ASN A 10 -12.10 21.97 -2.03
N ALA A 11 -11.17 21.54 -1.17
CA ALA A 11 -10.84 22.26 0.06
C ALA A 11 -10.10 23.57 -0.25
N PHE A 12 -10.73 24.71 0.02
CA PHE A 12 -10.11 26.03 -0.04
C PHE A 12 -10.62 26.95 1.10
N ALA A 13 -9.77 27.89 1.49
CA ALA A 13 -10.11 28.96 2.41
C ALA A 13 -9.32 30.25 2.15
N THR A 14 -9.69 31.31 2.85
CA THR A 14 -8.94 32.57 2.93
C THR A 14 -8.28 32.74 4.29
N LEU A 15 -7.14 33.42 4.34
CA LEU A 15 -6.45 33.77 5.58
C LEU A 15 -7.25 34.82 6.36
N ALA A 16 -7.41 34.64 7.66
CA ALA A 16 -8.04 35.64 8.54
C ALA A 16 -7.10 36.82 8.85
N SER A 17 -5.79 36.58 8.88
CA SER A 17 -4.77 37.58 9.16
C SER A 17 -3.53 37.37 8.29
N SER A 18 -2.70 38.40 8.16
CA SER A 18 -1.42 38.29 7.46
C SER A 18 -0.47 37.36 8.19
N ILE A 19 0.34 36.62 7.44
CA ILE A 19 1.38 35.72 7.95
C ILE A 19 2.75 36.12 7.40
N THR A 20 3.81 35.89 8.17
CA THR A 20 5.19 36.05 7.71
C THR A 20 5.64 34.86 6.85
N ASN A 21 6.82 34.97 6.26
CA ASN A 21 7.47 33.89 5.51
C ASN A 21 7.91 32.68 6.34
N SER A 22 7.84 32.77 7.67
CA SER A 22 8.22 31.71 8.60
C SER A 22 7.10 31.31 9.57
N ALA A 23 5.92 31.92 9.47
CA ALA A 23 4.78 31.60 10.31
C ALA A 23 4.32 30.14 10.08
N THR A 24 4.32 29.35 11.15
CA THR A 24 3.91 27.93 11.15
C THR A 24 2.47 27.73 11.59
N SER A 25 1.78 28.79 12.01
CA SER A 25 0.37 28.79 12.35
C SER A 25 -0.36 29.71 11.38
N ILE A 26 -1.33 29.17 10.66
CA ILE A 26 -2.15 29.90 9.69
C ILE A 26 -3.59 29.88 10.19
N THR A 27 -4.14 31.06 10.49
CA THR A 27 -5.54 31.21 10.88
C THR A 27 -6.38 31.47 9.65
N LEU A 28 -7.38 30.63 9.42
CA LEU A 28 -8.34 30.76 8.32
C LEU A 28 -9.53 31.60 8.76
N THR A 29 -10.23 32.19 7.78
CA THR A 29 -11.53 32.84 8.04
C THR A 29 -12.47 31.87 8.76
N SER A 30 -13.22 32.39 9.73
CA SER A 30 -14.05 31.59 10.64
C SER A 30 -14.95 30.59 9.90
N GLY A 31 -14.94 29.35 10.38
CA GLY A 31 -15.69 28.22 9.84
C GLY A 31 -15.09 27.56 8.60
N GLN A 32 -14.09 28.16 7.95
CA GLN A 32 -13.52 27.60 6.72
C GLN A 32 -12.53 26.46 6.96
N GLY A 33 -11.97 26.32 8.16
CA GLY A 33 -11.10 25.20 8.51
C GLY A 33 -11.81 23.85 8.42
N ALA A 34 -13.12 23.80 8.64
CA ALA A 34 -13.94 22.59 8.49
C ALA A 34 -13.93 22.01 7.07
N ARG A 35 -13.51 22.79 6.06
CA ARG A 35 -13.37 22.33 4.66
C ARG A 35 -12.13 21.47 4.43
N PHE A 36 -11.16 21.52 5.35
CA PHE A 36 -9.93 20.74 5.29
C PHE A 36 -10.07 19.44 6.12
N PRO A 37 -9.29 18.39 5.80
CA PRO A 37 -9.29 17.16 6.58
C PRO A 37 -9.04 17.39 8.08
N SER A 38 -9.66 16.59 8.93
CA SER A 38 -9.16 16.40 10.30
C SER A 38 -7.91 15.52 10.26
N LEU A 39 -6.91 15.84 11.07
CA LEU A 39 -5.64 15.10 11.13
C LEU A 39 -5.44 14.49 12.51
N SER A 40 -5.14 13.19 12.53
CA SER A 40 -4.63 12.47 13.70
C SER A 40 -3.09 12.53 13.74
N ALA A 41 -2.49 12.01 14.82
CA ALA A 41 -1.04 11.96 14.95
C ALA A 41 -0.38 11.25 13.75
N GLY A 42 0.56 11.94 13.10
CA GLY A 42 1.27 11.41 11.94
C GLY A 42 0.50 11.48 10.63
N GLU A 43 -0.67 12.12 10.56
CA GLU A 43 -1.36 12.39 9.30
C GLU A 43 -1.03 13.81 8.79
N HIS A 44 -1.04 14.01 7.48
CA HIS A 44 -0.79 15.32 6.89
C HIS A 44 -1.60 15.57 5.61
N PHE A 45 -1.64 16.82 5.17
CA PHE A 45 -2.03 17.16 3.80
C PHE A 45 -1.13 18.28 3.26
N HIS A 46 -1.01 18.36 1.94
CA HIS A 46 -0.34 19.47 1.26
C HIS A 46 -1.39 20.51 0.87
N ALA A 47 -1.04 21.78 1.01
CA ALA A 47 -1.85 22.90 0.56
C ALA A 47 -0.97 23.96 -0.11
N THR A 48 -1.57 24.78 -0.95
CA THR A 48 -0.89 25.86 -1.66
C THR A 48 -1.47 27.20 -1.22
N LEU A 49 -0.61 28.07 -0.70
CA LEU A 49 -0.90 29.48 -0.49
C LEU A 49 -0.78 30.23 -1.82
N ILE A 50 -1.71 31.14 -2.09
CA ILE A 50 -1.82 31.89 -3.34
C ILE A 50 -2.17 33.34 -3.00
N ASP A 51 -1.35 34.28 -3.43
CA ASP A 51 -1.66 35.71 -3.35
C ASP A 51 -2.33 36.23 -4.64
N THR A 52 -2.76 37.49 -4.60
CA THR A 52 -3.38 38.17 -5.76
C THR A 52 -2.46 38.34 -6.96
N ASN A 53 -1.14 38.20 -6.79
CA ASN A 53 -0.14 38.25 -7.85
C ASN A 53 0.19 36.85 -8.40
N ASN A 54 -0.53 35.80 -7.98
CA ASN A 54 -0.28 34.40 -8.31
C ASN A 54 1.10 33.90 -7.84
N ASN A 55 1.69 34.49 -6.81
CA ASN A 55 2.80 33.85 -6.12
C ASN A 55 2.26 32.64 -5.35
N LEU A 56 2.99 31.53 -5.44
CA LEU A 56 2.60 30.26 -4.85
C LEU A 56 3.63 29.79 -3.83
N GLU A 57 3.14 29.21 -2.73
CA GLU A 57 3.95 28.47 -1.78
C GLU A 57 3.23 27.18 -1.42
N ILE A 58 3.93 26.05 -1.45
CA ILE A 58 3.40 24.78 -0.97
C ILE A 58 3.77 24.63 0.50
N VAL A 59 2.78 24.25 1.31
CA VAL A 59 2.92 23.98 2.75
C VAL A 59 2.44 22.58 3.07
N LYS A 60 3.04 21.96 4.09
CA LYS A 60 2.61 20.67 4.63
C LYS A 60 1.89 20.92 5.95
N CYS A 61 0.59 20.70 5.99
CA CYS A 61 -0.20 20.81 7.21
C CYS A 61 -0.11 19.50 8.00
N THR A 62 0.27 19.60 9.27
CA THR A 62 0.48 18.46 10.18
C THR A 62 -0.53 18.42 11.33
N ALA A 63 -1.27 19.50 11.56
CA ALA A 63 -2.39 19.53 12.49
C ALA A 63 -3.40 20.60 12.10
N ARG A 64 -4.67 20.37 12.46
CA ARG A 64 -5.75 21.35 12.36
C ARG A 64 -6.49 21.43 13.69
N SER A 65 -6.64 22.64 14.20
CA SER A 65 -7.52 22.92 15.34
C SER A 65 -8.53 23.98 14.93
N THR A 66 -9.78 23.57 14.70
CA THR A 66 -10.85 24.43 14.16
C THR A 66 -10.43 25.09 12.83
N ASP A 67 -10.22 26.41 12.85
CA ASP A 67 -9.80 27.25 11.74
C ASP A 67 -8.28 27.54 11.72
N VAL A 68 -7.50 26.92 12.61
CA VAL A 68 -6.04 27.08 12.66
C VAL A 68 -5.36 25.85 12.07
N LEU A 69 -4.53 26.08 11.05
CA LEU A 69 -3.65 25.07 10.47
C LEU A 69 -2.24 25.23 11.03
N THR A 70 -1.67 24.13 11.52
CA THR A 70 -0.24 24.03 11.81
C THR A 70 0.48 23.46 10.60
N VAL A 71 1.49 24.18 10.12
CA VAL A 71 2.15 23.89 8.85
C VAL A 71 3.68 23.93 8.94
N VAL A 72 4.31 23.15 8.07
CA VAL A 72 5.69 23.35 7.64
C VAL A 72 5.67 24.13 6.32
N ARG A 73 6.42 25.23 6.28
CA ARG A 73 6.50 26.17 5.15
C ARG A 73 7.46 25.70 4.07
N ALA A 74 7.45 26.36 2.91
CA ALA A 74 8.46 26.19 1.86
C ALA A 74 8.69 24.73 1.42
N GLN A 75 7.62 23.98 1.16
CA GLN A 75 7.72 22.59 0.71
C GLN A 75 7.95 22.49 -0.79
N GLU A 76 8.44 21.34 -1.25
CA GLU A 76 8.56 21.01 -2.68
C GLU A 76 9.33 22.09 -3.46
N SER A 77 10.44 22.56 -2.87
CA SER A 77 11.32 23.59 -3.42
C SER A 77 10.67 24.97 -3.64
N THR A 78 9.47 25.21 -3.08
CA THR A 78 8.89 26.55 -3.03
C THR A 78 9.54 27.40 -1.94
N THR A 79 9.44 28.72 -2.06
CA THR A 79 10.01 29.66 -1.09
C THR A 79 8.94 30.16 -0.14
N GLY A 80 9.26 30.19 1.15
CA GLY A 80 8.41 30.82 2.17
C GLY A 80 8.17 32.29 1.89
N ARG A 81 6.91 32.74 1.90
CA ARG A 81 6.52 34.14 1.63
C ARG A 81 5.57 34.69 2.69
N ALA A 82 5.54 36.01 2.80
CA ALA A 82 4.47 36.66 3.52
C ALA A 82 3.20 36.63 2.67
N TYR A 83 2.06 36.40 3.31
CA TYR A 83 0.73 36.47 2.69
C TYR A 83 -0.16 37.39 3.53
N ALA A 84 -1.05 38.11 2.87
CA ALA A 84 -1.99 39.03 3.48
C ALA A 84 -3.26 38.31 3.98
N SER A 85 -4.03 39.01 4.82
CA SER A 85 -5.41 38.58 5.09
C SER A 85 -6.21 38.57 3.78
N GLY A 86 -7.07 37.58 3.60
CA GLY A 86 -7.82 37.38 2.36
C GLY A 86 -7.11 36.58 1.28
N ASP A 87 -5.78 36.40 1.35
CA ASP A 87 -5.08 35.49 0.45
C ASP A 87 -5.58 34.05 0.61
N ARG A 88 -5.47 33.25 -0.45
CA ARG A 88 -6.10 31.94 -0.53
C ARG A 88 -5.14 30.83 -0.11
N ILE A 89 -5.69 29.79 0.51
CA ILE A 89 -5.05 28.49 0.70
C ILE A 89 -5.98 27.38 0.21
N GLU A 90 -5.46 26.44 -0.55
CA GLU A 90 -6.25 25.32 -1.07
C GLU A 90 -5.45 24.03 -1.15
N ILE A 91 -6.12 22.89 -1.00
CA ILE A 91 -5.50 21.60 -1.27
C ILE A 91 -5.40 21.43 -2.79
N ARG A 92 -4.17 21.27 -3.28
CA ARG A 92 -3.86 20.90 -4.67
C ARG A 92 -3.21 19.53 -4.69
N LEU A 93 -3.32 18.83 -5.82
CA LEU A 93 -2.42 17.73 -6.11
C LEU A 93 -1.03 18.30 -6.35
N THR A 94 -0.08 17.94 -5.48
CA THR A 94 1.33 18.31 -5.61
C THR A 94 2.16 17.07 -5.97
N ALA A 95 3.40 17.27 -6.42
CA ALA A 95 4.26 16.15 -6.81
C ALA A 95 4.54 15.23 -5.62
N GLN A 96 4.84 15.80 -4.46
CA GLN A 96 5.01 15.03 -3.22
C GLN A 96 3.71 14.39 -2.76
N ALA A 97 2.56 15.06 -2.90
CA ALA A 97 1.28 14.44 -2.57
C ALA A 97 1.00 13.20 -3.43
N ILE A 98 1.31 13.25 -4.72
CA ILE A 98 1.21 12.09 -5.62
C ILE A 98 2.24 11.02 -5.24
N SER A 99 3.47 11.41 -4.89
CA SER A 99 4.52 10.48 -4.45
C SER A 99 4.17 9.77 -3.13
N ASP A 100 3.52 10.47 -2.21
CA ASP A 100 3.07 9.94 -0.93
C ASP A 100 1.94 8.92 -1.14
N VAL A 101 1.07 9.15 -2.12
CA VAL A 101 0.02 8.20 -2.53
C VAL A 101 0.58 7.06 -3.38
N SER A 102 1.58 7.28 -4.24
CA SER A 102 2.15 6.24 -5.12
C SER A 102 2.96 5.19 -4.36
N ASN A 103 3.33 5.47 -3.10
CA ASN A 103 3.77 4.48 -2.13
C ASN A 103 2.60 3.70 -1.49
N ILE A 104 1.47 3.53 -2.20
CA ILE A 104 0.60 2.37 -1.97
C ILE A 104 1.53 1.17 -1.98
N ASN A 105 1.52 0.38 -0.90
CA ASN A 105 2.29 -0.85 -0.73
C ASN A 105 2.03 -1.78 -1.92
N TYR A 106 2.72 -1.53 -3.03
CA TYR A 106 2.69 -2.33 -4.22
C TYR A 106 3.64 -3.47 -3.93
N ASN A 107 3.16 -4.39 -3.08
CA ASN A 107 3.80 -5.67 -2.83
C ASN A 107 3.62 -6.52 -4.08
N VAL A 108 4.14 -6.07 -5.21
CA VAL A 108 4.25 -6.82 -6.45
C VAL A 108 5.72 -6.70 -6.84
N PRO A 109 6.38 -7.77 -7.28
CA PRO A 109 7.76 -7.70 -7.72
C PRO A 109 7.97 -6.58 -8.75
N ALA A 110 9.13 -5.94 -8.71
CA ALA A 110 9.46 -4.71 -9.45
C ALA A 110 9.43 -4.80 -11.01
N GLN A 111 8.96 -5.91 -11.58
CA GLN A 111 8.94 -6.14 -13.03
C GLN A 111 7.51 -6.21 -13.56
N THR A 112 7.30 -5.68 -14.76
CA THR A 112 6.01 -5.52 -15.43
C THR A 112 5.44 -6.82 -16.03
N GLY A 113 6.20 -7.92 -15.96
CA GLY A 113 5.75 -9.27 -16.34
C GLY A 113 6.90 -10.28 -16.34
N ASN A 114 6.58 -11.57 -16.28
CA ASN A 114 7.54 -12.66 -16.44
C ASN A 114 6.88 -13.78 -17.26
N ALA A 115 7.58 -14.29 -18.29
CA ALA A 115 7.02 -15.31 -19.19
C ALA A 115 6.64 -16.56 -18.39
N ASP A 116 5.43 -17.06 -18.63
CA ASP A 116 4.91 -18.31 -18.02
C ASP A 116 4.85 -18.31 -16.48
N LYS A 117 4.78 -17.12 -15.86
CA LYS A 117 4.61 -16.96 -14.40
C LYS A 117 3.32 -16.25 -14.05
N VAL A 118 2.86 -16.52 -12.83
CA VAL A 118 1.80 -15.76 -12.15
C VAL A 118 2.35 -15.14 -10.88
N LEU A 119 1.66 -14.13 -10.38
CA LEU A 119 1.92 -13.62 -9.04
C LEU A 119 1.41 -14.64 -8.02
N VAL A 120 2.30 -15.16 -7.19
CA VAL A 120 1.97 -16.02 -6.05
C VAL A 120 2.23 -15.27 -4.76
N THR A 121 1.48 -15.58 -3.70
CA THR A 121 1.69 -15.04 -2.36
C THR A 121 1.86 -16.15 -1.35
N ASN A 122 2.79 -15.97 -0.42
CA ASN A 122 2.93 -16.82 0.77
C ASN A 122 2.23 -16.22 2.01
N GLY A 123 1.39 -15.20 1.82
CA GLY A 123 0.75 -14.44 2.91
C GLY A 123 1.56 -13.24 3.41
N SER A 124 2.86 -13.17 3.08
CA SER A 124 3.76 -12.07 3.50
C SER A 124 4.40 -11.34 2.33
N VAL A 125 4.73 -12.05 1.25
CA VAL A 125 5.41 -11.52 0.07
C VAL A 125 4.71 -12.04 -1.18
N VAL A 126 4.56 -11.17 -2.18
CA VAL A 126 4.17 -11.56 -3.53
C VAL A 126 5.43 -11.74 -4.37
N SER A 127 5.52 -12.85 -5.08
CA SER A 127 6.63 -13.18 -5.98
C SER A 127 6.12 -13.74 -7.31
N TRP A 128 6.97 -13.77 -8.33
CA TRP A 128 6.68 -14.50 -9.56
C TRP A 128 6.89 -16.00 -9.30
N GLY A 129 5.81 -16.76 -9.36
CA GLY A 129 5.81 -18.22 -9.27
C GLY A 129 5.32 -18.83 -10.56
N LEU A 130 5.62 -20.11 -10.76
CA LEU A 130 4.92 -20.86 -11.80
C LEU A 130 3.43 -20.90 -11.46
N ALA A 131 2.57 -20.90 -12.47
CA ALA A 131 1.16 -21.23 -12.32
C ALA A 131 1.00 -22.74 -12.08
N SER A 132 1.63 -23.28 -11.04
CA SER A 132 1.62 -24.72 -10.81
C SER A 132 0.35 -25.14 -10.09
N SER A 133 -0.45 -25.96 -10.77
CA SER A 133 -1.03 -27.15 -10.12
C SER A 133 -0.28 -28.44 -10.50
N GLY A 134 0.81 -28.35 -11.28
CA GLY A 134 1.71 -29.45 -11.65
C GLY A 134 3.18 -29.01 -11.72
N ALA A 135 4.12 -29.96 -11.67
CA ALA A 135 5.56 -29.69 -11.67
C ALA A 135 6.05 -29.33 -13.09
N THR A 136 7.02 -28.42 -13.20
CA THR A 136 7.71 -28.15 -14.47
C THR A 136 8.85 -29.16 -14.63
N GLY A 137 8.75 -30.03 -15.63
CA GLY A 137 9.91 -30.76 -16.15
C GLY A 137 10.88 -29.82 -16.87
N GLY A 138 12.01 -30.33 -17.37
CA GLY A 138 13.06 -29.51 -18.02
C GLY A 138 12.57 -28.72 -19.23
N GLY A 139 12.02 -27.51 -19.01
CA GLY A 139 11.42 -26.66 -20.03
C GLY A 139 10.16 -25.93 -19.54
N THR A 140 9.32 -25.47 -20.47
CA THR A 140 8.00 -24.85 -20.21
C THR A 140 6.87 -25.86 -20.08
N ASP A 141 7.18 -27.16 -20.10
CA ASP A 141 6.18 -28.23 -20.13
C ASP A 141 5.46 -28.36 -18.79
N THR A 142 4.14 -28.32 -18.84
CA THR A 142 3.22 -28.51 -17.69
C THR A 142 2.70 -29.95 -17.62
N ILE A 143 3.53 -30.92 -18.01
CA ILE A 143 3.10 -32.29 -18.30
C ILE A 143 3.31 -33.25 -17.11
N PHE A 144 4.27 -32.98 -16.23
CA PHE A 144 4.64 -33.90 -15.16
C PHE A 144 4.12 -33.44 -13.80
N VAL A 145 3.64 -34.38 -12.98
CA VAL A 145 3.29 -34.13 -11.58
C VAL A 145 4.24 -34.96 -10.73
N GLU A 146 5.20 -34.30 -10.08
CA GLU A 146 6.21 -34.96 -9.26
C GLU A 146 5.82 -34.93 -7.77
N ASN A 147 5.93 -36.08 -7.11
CA ASN A 147 5.86 -36.20 -5.66
C ASN A 147 7.23 -36.56 -5.09
N GLY A 148 7.48 -36.17 -3.84
CA GLY A 148 8.60 -36.71 -3.07
C GLY A 148 8.45 -38.22 -2.83
N GLN A 149 9.57 -38.88 -2.53
CA GLN A 149 9.60 -40.33 -2.27
C GLN A 149 9.40 -40.69 -0.79
N THR A 150 9.50 -39.72 0.12
CA THR A 150 9.46 -39.96 1.56
C THR A 150 8.45 -39.06 2.26
N VAL A 151 7.54 -39.66 3.01
CA VAL A 151 6.62 -38.96 3.90
C VAL A 151 7.31 -38.72 5.25
N THR A 152 7.67 -37.48 5.52
CA THR A 152 8.44 -37.08 6.72
C THR A 152 7.57 -36.51 7.85
N THR A 153 6.26 -36.37 7.64
CA THR A 153 5.35 -35.71 8.57
C THR A 153 3.98 -36.36 8.51
N ASN A 154 3.29 -36.45 9.66
CA ASN A 154 1.93 -36.98 9.72
C ASN A 154 1.02 -36.24 8.73
N TYR A 155 0.24 -37.00 7.97
CA TYR A 155 -0.64 -36.44 6.96
C TYR A 155 -2.00 -37.14 6.97
N THR A 156 -3.07 -36.38 6.83
CA THR A 156 -4.42 -36.89 6.68
C THR A 156 -4.98 -36.38 5.37
N ILE A 157 -5.38 -37.30 4.48
CA ILE A 157 -6.10 -36.91 3.27
C ILE A 157 -7.39 -36.20 3.70
N THR A 158 -7.74 -35.09 3.04
CA THR A 158 -8.97 -34.37 3.34
C THR A 158 -10.20 -35.28 3.13
N THR A 159 -11.15 -35.25 4.06
CA THR A 159 -12.40 -36.03 3.95
C THR A 159 -13.07 -35.82 2.59
N ASN A 160 -13.57 -36.91 1.99
CA ASN A 160 -14.19 -36.92 0.65
C ASN A 160 -13.23 -36.58 -0.52
N LYS A 161 -11.91 -36.68 -0.32
CA LYS A 161 -10.90 -36.56 -1.39
C LYS A 161 -10.11 -37.85 -1.56
N ASN A 162 -9.60 -38.07 -2.76
CA ASN A 162 -8.61 -39.11 -3.06
C ASN A 162 -7.24 -38.45 -3.25
N ALA A 163 -6.18 -39.22 -3.07
CA ALA A 163 -4.81 -38.80 -3.33
C ALA A 163 -4.10 -39.80 -4.24
N MET A 164 -3.08 -39.33 -4.96
CA MET A 164 -2.17 -40.19 -5.72
C MET A 164 -0.71 -39.79 -5.52
N SER A 165 0.19 -40.75 -5.68
CA SER A 165 1.63 -40.57 -5.82
C SER A 165 2.17 -41.50 -6.89
N THR A 166 3.35 -41.24 -7.43
CA THR A 166 4.01 -42.02 -8.46
C THR A 166 5.31 -42.58 -7.91
N GLY A 167 5.54 -43.87 -8.16
CA GLY A 167 6.75 -44.59 -7.74
C GLY A 167 6.76 -45.00 -6.25
N PRO A 168 7.81 -45.70 -5.80
CA PRO A 168 7.91 -46.19 -4.42
C PRO A 168 7.84 -45.05 -3.39
N ILE A 169 6.98 -45.22 -2.37
CA ILE A 169 6.81 -44.26 -1.28
C ILE A 169 7.28 -44.87 0.03
N THR A 170 8.20 -44.19 0.70
CA THR A 170 8.66 -44.51 2.05
C THR A 170 7.93 -43.66 3.06
N VAL A 171 7.46 -44.25 4.16
CA VAL A 171 6.94 -43.51 5.31
C VAL A 171 7.96 -43.61 6.44
N ASN A 172 8.44 -42.47 6.95
CA ASN A 172 9.42 -42.46 8.04
C ASN A 172 8.86 -43.13 9.30
N SER A 173 9.75 -43.73 10.10
CA SER A 173 9.37 -44.29 11.39
C SER A 173 8.71 -43.23 12.27
N GLY A 174 7.59 -43.58 12.91
CA GLY A 174 6.79 -42.67 13.74
C GLY A 174 5.85 -41.73 12.95
N ILE A 175 5.81 -41.83 11.62
CA ILE A 175 4.90 -41.05 10.77
C ILE A 175 3.70 -41.89 10.35
N THR A 176 2.51 -41.28 10.39
CA THR A 176 1.23 -41.86 10.00
C THR A 176 0.64 -41.12 8.80
N VAL A 177 0.23 -41.88 7.78
CA VAL A 177 -0.62 -41.38 6.69
C VAL A 177 -2.04 -41.91 6.92
N THR A 178 -2.97 -41.00 7.21
CA THR A 178 -4.37 -41.34 7.48
C THR A 178 -5.21 -41.20 6.21
N ILE A 179 -5.90 -42.28 5.85
CA ILE A 179 -6.85 -42.33 4.73
C ILE A 179 -8.26 -42.38 5.34
N PRO A 180 -9.07 -41.30 5.24
CA PRO A 180 -10.43 -41.30 5.78
C PRO A 180 -11.33 -42.35 5.13
N THR A 181 -12.39 -42.76 5.83
CA THR A 181 -13.44 -43.62 5.27
C THR A 181 -13.99 -43.03 3.98
N GLY A 182 -14.04 -43.84 2.92
CA GLY A 182 -14.51 -43.42 1.59
C GLY A 182 -13.44 -42.78 0.70
N SER A 183 -12.24 -42.49 1.22
CA SER A 183 -11.09 -42.01 0.46
C SER A 183 -10.24 -43.17 -0.07
N ARG A 184 -9.45 -42.89 -1.12
CA ARG A 184 -8.42 -43.79 -1.66
C ARG A 184 -7.09 -43.05 -1.77
N TYR A 185 -6.02 -43.74 -1.42
CA TYR A 185 -4.67 -43.35 -1.77
C TYR A 185 -4.12 -44.36 -2.77
N VAL A 186 -3.70 -43.89 -3.94
CA VAL A 186 -3.17 -44.74 -5.02
C VAL A 186 -1.70 -44.40 -5.25
N ILE A 187 -0.87 -45.43 -5.32
CA ILE A 187 0.52 -45.30 -5.77
C ILE A 187 0.56 -45.88 -7.19
N ILE A 188 0.89 -45.04 -8.16
CA ILE A 188 0.96 -45.33 -9.61
C ILE A 188 2.37 -45.81 -9.95
#